data_AF-A0A4R9I1E4-F1
#
_entry.id   AF-A0A4R9I1E4-F1
#
_cell.length_a   1.000
_cell.length_b   1.000
_cell.length_c   1.000
_cell.angle_alpha   90.00
_cell.angle_beta   90.00
_cell.angle_gamma   90.00
#
_symmetry.space_group_name_H-M   'P 1'
#
loop_
_entity.id
_entity.type
_entity.pdbx_description
1 polymer ?
#
loop_
_entity_poly.entity_id
_entity_poly.type
_entity_poly.pdbx_seq_one_letter_code
_entity_poly.pdbx_strand_id
1 'polypeptide(L)'
;MKLNKNPNLSTDSEKEVIIQKQINQLQKEISDWASKESNQPEEKKRILLRTNTETNSIYHTIVEKTEAKAVESKLKFISLTSQKLKRLSELEPNETTFQKQTFMLKKVLVYLDILYHISKRLFVISKSNLFGKQVELQSEVDSLIHEVDRIASQAEFNDMRLFAGDFAKDSRVASLWMIHQSKGELSRVWIATMTSKSLGLTTVEGNYLTLSNANLFQKNIEEAINRINEERQRIQSVLD
;
A
#
# COMPACT_ATOMS: atom_id res chain seq x y z
N MET A 1 17.96 -21.42 -7.06
CA MET A 1 18.51 -21.22 -5.70
C MET A 1 17.51 -21.80 -4.71
N LYS A 2 17.76 -23.02 -4.19
CA LYS A 2 16.89 -23.62 -3.16
C LYS A 2 17.26 -22.99 -1.82
N LEU A 3 16.31 -22.27 -1.21
CA LEU A 3 16.48 -21.73 0.13
C LEU A 3 16.34 -22.87 1.14
N ASN A 4 17.17 -22.84 2.18
CA ASN A 4 17.02 -23.72 3.32
C ASN A 4 15.76 -23.26 4.08
N LYS A 5 14.71 -24.09 4.11
CA LYS A 5 13.47 -23.78 4.85
C LYS A 5 13.85 -23.59 6.31
N ASN A 6 13.67 -22.38 6.82
CA ASN A 6 13.89 -22.14 8.24
C ASN A 6 12.59 -22.56 8.95
N PRO A 7 12.61 -23.55 9.85
CA PRO A 7 11.38 -24.09 10.46
C PRO A 7 10.57 -23.06 11.26
N ASN A 8 11.17 -21.91 11.58
CA ASN A 8 10.55 -20.85 12.38
C ASN A 8 9.93 -19.70 11.55
N LEU A 9 10.05 -19.73 10.22
CA LEU A 9 9.50 -18.69 9.35
C LEU A 9 8.18 -19.15 8.73
N SER A 10 7.11 -18.37 8.92
CA SER A 10 5.86 -18.60 8.19
C SER A 10 6.09 -18.40 6.68
N THR A 11 5.33 -19.11 5.85
CA THR A 11 5.43 -18.98 4.39
C THR A 11 5.24 -17.53 3.95
N ASP A 12 4.39 -16.76 4.63
CA ASP A 12 4.20 -15.33 4.34
C ASP A 12 5.42 -14.48 4.70
N SER A 13 6.11 -14.76 5.80
CA SER A 13 7.36 -14.07 6.15
C SER A 13 8.47 -14.32 5.12
N GLU A 14 8.60 -15.56 4.64
CA GLU A 14 9.58 -15.91 3.60
C GLU A 14 9.31 -15.16 2.28
N LYS A 15 8.03 -15.03 1.89
CA LYS A 15 7.62 -14.26 0.71
C LYS A 15 8.05 -12.80 0.83
N GLU A 16 7.77 -12.17 1.97
CA GLU A 16 8.13 -10.75 2.20
C GLU A 16 9.65 -10.54 2.18
N VAL A 17 10.44 -11.49 2.70
CA VAL A 17 11.91 -11.43 2.62
C VAL A 17 12.41 -11.43 1.18
N ILE A 18 11.80 -12.22 0.28
CA ILE A 18 12.18 -12.27 -1.12
C ILE A 18 11.86 -10.93 -1.81
N ILE A 19 10.66 -10.41 -1.58
CA ILE A 19 10.22 -9.11 -2.12
C ILE A 19 11.17 -7.99 -1.65
N GLN A 20 11.50 -7.97 -0.36
CA GLN A 20 12.41 -6.98 0.20
C GLN A 20 13.81 -7.00 -0.46
N LYS A 21 14.37 -8.19 -0.70
CA LYS A 21 15.66 -8.33 -1.38
C LYS A 21 15.62 -7.77 -2.80
N GLN A 22 14.55 -8.08 -3.54
CA GLN A 22 14.36 -7.54 -4.89
C GLN A 22 14.23 -6.02 -4.88
N ILE A 23 13.47 -5.45 -3.94
CA ILE A 23 13.30 -4.00 -3.82
C ILE A 23 14.63 -3.31 -3.50
N ASN A 24 15.42 -3.86 -2.57
CA ASN A 24 16.72 -3.28 -2.23
C ASN A 24 17.68 -3.28 -3.43
N GLN A 25 17.67 -4.37 -4.21
CA GLN A 25 18.45 -4.45 -5.44
C GLN A 25 17.98 -3.40 -6.46
N LEU A 26 16.67 -3.30 -6.70
CA LEU A 26 16.10 -2.32 -7.61
C LEU A 26 16.37 -0.88 -7.18
N GLN A 27 16.26 -0.57 -5.89
CA GLN A 27 16.58 0.76 -5.35
C GLN A 27 18.03 1.13 -5.64
N LYS A 28 18.96 0.20 -5.42
CA LYS A 28 20.37 0.42 -5.75
C LYS A 28 20.56 0.62 -7.26
N GLU A 29 19.96 -0.26 -8.07
CA GLU A 29 20.05 -0.17 -9.52
C GLU A 29 19.45 1.12 -10.11
N ILE A 30 18.40 1.67 -9.49
CA ILE A 30 17.77 2.94 -9.91
C ILE A 30 18.62 4.12 -9.46
N SER A 31 19.15 4.11 -8.24
CA SER A 31 20.06 5.15 -7.75
C SER A 31 21.35 5.22 -8.59
N ASP A 32 21.95 4.06 -8.89
CA ASP A 32 23.14 3.94 -9.74
C ASP A 32 22.85 4.34 -11.20
N TRP A 33 21.60 4.26 -11.65
CA TRP A 33 21.20 4.66 -13.00
C TRP A 33 20.86 6.16 -13.08
N ALA A 34 20.16 6.69 -12.07
CA ALA A 34 19.82 8.10 -11.98
C ALA A 34 21.07 8.99 -11.83
N SER A 35 22.11 8.50 -11.15
CA SER A 35 23.39 9.20 -10.95
C SER A 35 24.32 9.21 -12.17
N LYS A 36 24.08 8.38 -13.19
CA LYS A 36 24.88 8.41 -14.42
C LYS A 36 24.48 9.63 -15.27
N GLU A 37 25.42 10.53 -15.51
CA GLU A 37 25.26 11.55 -16.55
C GLU A 37 25.19 10.83 -17.91
N SER A 38 24.00 10.89 -18.52
CA SER A 38 23.73 10.30 -19.83
C SER A 38 23.32 11.45 -20.73
N ASN A 39 23.95 11.55 -21.90
CA ASN A 39 23.68 12.57 -22.91
C ASN A 39 22.34 12.35 -23.66
N GLN A 40 21.55 11.34 -23.27
CA GLN A 40 20.26 11.05 -23.89
C GLN A 40 19.10 11.19 -22.87
N PRO A 41 18.17 12.14 -23.06
CA PRO A 41 17.04 12.35 -22.16
C PRO A 41 15.98 11.23 -22.22
N GLU A 42 15.99 10.37 -23.24
CA GLU A 42 14.98 9.32 -23.49
C GLU A 42 15.46 7.90 -23.08
N GLU A 43 16.43 7.81 -22.18
CA GLU A 43 16.91 6.49 -21.72
C GLU A 43 15.81 5.78 -20.91
N LYS A 44 15.37 4.61 -21.39
CA LYS A 44 14.30 3.80 -20.79
C LYS A 44 14.89 2.60 -20.06
N LYS A 45 14.50 2.42 -18.80
CA LYS A 45 14.88 1.25 -17.99
C LYS A 45 13.67 0.39 -17.70
N ARG A 46 13.76 -0.91 -18.04
CA ARG A 46 12.74 -1.90 -17.68
C ARG A 46 12.92 -2.31 -16.23
N ILE A 47 11.85 -2.21 -15.45
CA ILE A 47 11.79 -2.70 -14.08
C ILE A 47 10.86 -3.91 -14.03
N LEU A 48 11.34 -4.97 -13.39
CA LEU A 48 10.58 -6.18 -13.11
C LEU A 48 10.60 -6.40 -11.60
N LEU A 49 9.45 -6.18 -10.97
CA LEU A 49 9.25 -6.42 -9.54
C LEU A 49 8.17 -7.48 -9.35
N ARG A 50 8.43 -8.50 -8.56
CA ARG A 50 7.37 -9.43 -8.15
C ARG A 50 6.69 -8.86 -6.92
N THR A 51 5.38 -8.65 -7.01
CA THR A 51 4.57 -8.12 -5.89
C THR A 51 3.88 -9.23 -5.10
N ASN A 52 3.75 -10.43 -5.68
CA ASN A 52 3.24 -11.64 -5.03
C ASN A 52 3.96 -12.86 -5.63
N THR A 53 4.06 -13.94 -4.87
CA THR A 53 4.64 -15.23 -5.27
C THR A 53 3.62 -16.24 -5.78
N GLU A 54 2.33 -16.10 -5.40
CA GLU A 54 1.27 -17.07 -5.72
C GLU A 54 0.50 -16.73 -7.00
N THR A 55 0.35 -15.43 -7.28
CA THR A 55 -0.22 -14.94 -8.54
C THR A 55 0.91 -14.51 -9.47
N ASN A 56 0.71 -14.62 -10.78
CA ASN A 56 1.66 -14.13 -11.81
C ASN A 56 1.73 -12.58 -11.85
N SER A 57 1.52 -11.91 -10.71
CA SER A 57 1.54 -10.45 -10.57
C SER A 57 3.00 -9.98 -10.59
N ILE A 58 3.54 -9.89 -11.80
CA ILE A 58 4.78 -9.19 -12.09
C ILE A 58 4.38 -7.73 -12.33
N TYR A 59 4.85 -6.84 -11.45
CA TYR A 59 4.84 -5.42 -11.76
C TYR A 59 5.91 -5.19 -12.82
N HIS A 60 5.44 -5.03 -14.05
CA HIS A 60 6.25 -4.63 -15.19
C HIS A 60 6.01 -3.13 -15.43
N THR A 61 7.07 -2.33 -15.36
CA THR A 61 7.00 -0.94 -15.79
C THR A 61 8.25 -0.57 -16.58
N ILE A 62 8.06 0.28 -17.57
CA ILE A 62 9.14 0.92 -18.32
C ILE A 62 9.26 2.31 -17.71
N VAL A 63 10.44 2.63 -17.17
CA VAL A 63 10.69 3.88 -16.47
C VAL A 63 11.57 4.77 -17.31
N GLU A 64 11.13 6.01 -17.49
CA GLU A 64 11.93 7.08 -18.05
C GLU A 64 12.75 7.77 -16.96
N LYS A 65 13.89 8.35 -17.31
CA LYS A 65 14.82 8.94 -16.33
C LYS A 65 14.20 10.08 -15.52
N THR A 66 13.28 10.81 -16.14
CA THR A 66 12.46 11.88 -15.53
C THR A 66 11.54 11.37 -14.41
N GLU A 67 11.13 10.11 -14.46
CA GLU A 67 10.24 9.47 -13.48
C GLU A 67 10.97 8.70 -12.39
N ALA A 68 12.31 8.70 -12.40
CA ALA A 68 13.11 7.92 -11.45
C ALA A 68 12.73 8.20 -9.99
N LYS A 69 12.47 9.47 -9.63
CA LYS A 69 12.04 9.89 -8.29
C LYS A 69 10.64 9.38 -7.92
N ALA A 70 9.72 9.35 -8.88
CA ALA A 70 8.36 8.83 -8.70
C ALA A 70 8.40 7.33 -8.40
N VAL A 71 9.26 6.61 -9.10
CA VAL A 71 9.46 5.17 -8.92
C VAL A 71 10.17 4.87 -7.60
N GLU A 72 11.20 5.64 -7.24
CA GLU A 72 11.88 5.49 -5.96
C GLU A 72 10.92 5.69 -4.77
N SER A 73 10.08 6.72 -4.85
CA SER A 73 9.06 7.01 -3.83
C SER A 73 8.07 5.85 -3.68
N LYS A 74 7.61 5.28 -4.79
CA LYS A 74 6.75 4.08 -4.78
C LYS A 74 7.46 2.87 -4.18
N LEU A 75 8.68 2.55 -4.62
CA LEU A 75 9.46 1.43 -4.09
C LEU A 75 9.70 1.55 -2.58
N LYS A 76 9.88 2.76 -2.07
CA LYS A 76 9.97 3.02 -0.62
C LYS A 76 8.72 2.58 0.13
N PHE A 77 7.52 2.83 -0.40
CA PHE A 77 6.27 2.41 0.24
C PHE A 77 6.01 0.91 0.11
N ILE A 78 6.37 0.30 -1.01
CA ILE A 78 6.32 -1.17 -1.16
C ILE A 78 7.24 -1.83 -0.14
N SER A 79 8.48 -1.32 0.00
CA SER A 79 9.45 -1.77 1.00
C SER A 79 8.88 -1.65 2.42
N LEU A 80 8.33 -0.49 2.76
CA LEU A 80 7.75 -0.27 4.09
C LEU A 80 6.58 -1.23 4.38
N THR A 81 5.74 -1.50 3.39
CA THR A 81 4.63 -2.45 3.50
C THR A 81 5.15 -3.85 3.78
N SER A 82 6.12 -4.31 2.98
CA SER A 82 6.73 -5.63 3.10
C SER A 82 7.37 -5.83 4.47
N GLN A 83 8.11 -4.84 4.95
CA GLN A 83 8.73 -4.87 6.29
C GLN A 83 7.71 -4.98 7.42
N LYS A 84 6.60 -4.22 7.35
CA LYS A 84 5.57 -4.25 8.39
C LYS A 84 4.79 -5.57 8.37
N LEU A 85 4.44 -6.08 7.20
CA LEU A 85 3.77 -7.37 7.06
C LEU A 85 4.65 -8.53 7.53
N LYS A 86 5.94 -8.48 7.21
CA LYS A 86 6.92 -9.44 7.72
C LYS A 86 6.95 -9.43 9.24
N ARG A 87 7.12 -8.27 9.87
CA ARG A 87 7.12 -8.14 11.34
C ARG A 87 5.83 -8.66 11.95
N LEU A 88 4.68 -8.34 11.34
CA LEU A 88 3.39 -8.85 11.81
C LEU A 88 3.35 -10.39 11.79
N SER A 89 3.81 -11.01 10.71
CA SER A 89 3.86 -12.46 10.56
C SER A 89 4.84 -13.17 11.50
N GLU A 90 5.83 -12.45 12.03
CA GLU A 90 6.79 -12.97 13.01
C GLU A 90 6.28 -12.84 14.45
N LEU A 91 5.48 -11.81 14.74
CA LEU A 91 5.04 -11.48 16.09
C LEU A 91 3.73 -12.18 16.48
N GLU A 92 2.83 -12.38 15.53
CA GLU A 92 1.46 -12.80 15.83
C GLU A 92 1.24 -14.29 15.56
N PRO A 93 0.74 -15.06 16.54
CA PRO A 93 0.32 -16.43 16.30
C PRO A 93 -0.94 -16.44 15.42
N ASN A 94 -1.14 -17.52 14.66
CA ASN A 94 -2.27 -17.67 13.72
C ASN A 94 -2.94 -19.05 13.83
N GLU A 95 -2.90 -19.69 14.99
CA GLU A 95 -3.37 -21.06 15.18
C GLU A 95 -4.89 -21.10 15.37
N THR A 96 -5.39 -20.31 16.32
CA THR A 96 -6.82 -20.29 16.68
C THR A 96 -7.63 -19.37 15.77
N THR A 97 -8.96 -19.57 15.71
CA THR A 97 -9.86 -18.68 14.95
C THR A 97 -9.74 -17.23 15.41
N PHE A 98 -9.68 -16.99 16.73
CA PHE A 98 -9.48 -15.66 17.29
C PHE A 98 -8.15 -15.04 16.84
N GLN A 99 -7.06 -15.81 16.92
CA GLN A 99 -5.74 -15.37 16.48
C GLN A 99 -5.73 -15.02 14.98
N LYS A 100 -6.37 -15.83 14.13
CA LYS A 100 -6.51 -15.54 12.70
C LYS A 100 -7.32 -14.27 12.43
N GLN A 101 -8.42 -14.06 13.17
CA GLN A 101 -9.24 -12.85 13.06
C GLN A 101 -8.46 -11.60 13.50
N THR A 102 -7.76 -11.69 14.63
CA THR A 102 -6.87 -10.63 15.14
C THR A 102 -5.73 -10.34 14.17
N PHE A 103 -5.10 -11.38 13.62
CA PHE A 103 -4.06 -11.26 12.61
C PHE A 103 -4.57 -10.51 11.37
N MET A 104 -5.75 -10.87 10.88
CA MET A 104 -6.38 -10.21 9.75
C MET A 104 -6.64 -8.72 10.03
N LEU A 105 -7.19 -8.37 11.20
CA LEU A 105 -7.39 -6.96 11.57
C LEU A 105 -6.08 -6.19 11.74
N LYS A 106 -5.06 -6.81 12.33
CA LYS A 106 -3.73 -6.18 12.40
C LYS A 106 -3.12 -5.99 11.01
N LYS A 107 -3.37 -6.91 10.07
CA LYS A 107 -2.99 -6.75 8.66
C LYS A 107 -3.70 -5.55 8.03
N VAL A 108 -5.00 -5.38 8.29
CA VAL A 108 -5.76 -4.17 7.89
C VAL A 108 -5.11 -2.90 8.45
N LEU A 109 -4.77 -2.87 9.73
CA LEU A 109 -4.11 -1.72 10.37
C LEU A 109 -2.76 -1.40 9.73
N VAL A 110 -1.95 -2.41 9.39
CA VAL A 110 -0.69 -2.22 8.67
C VAL A 110 -0.93 -1.48 7.35
N TYR A 111 -1.89 -1.94 6.54
CA TYR A 111 -2.17 -1.28 5.28
C TYR A 111 -2.72 0.14 5.46
N LEU A 112 -3.65 0.37 6.39
CA LEU A 112 -4.17 1.70 6.69
C LEU A 112 -3.06 2.68 7.11
N ASP A 113 -2.08 2.20 7.88
CA ASP A 113 -0.94 3.02 8.28
C ASP A 113 -0.03 3.37 7.10
N ILE A 114 0.17 2.46 6.13
CA ILE A 114 0.87 2.78 4.88
C ILE A 114 0.08 3.82 4.06
N LEU A 115 -1.23 3.64 3.89
CA LEU A 115 -2.08 4.58 3.18
C LEU A 115 -2.04 5.98 3.81
N TYR A 116 -2.01 6.04 5.14
CA TYR A 116 -1.81 7.29 5.88
C TYR A 116 -0.47 7.94 5.53
N HIS A 117 0.63 7.18 5.51
CA HIS A 117 1.95 7.71 5.14
C HIS A 117 2.02 8.19 3.69
N ILE A 118 1.39 7.48 2.74
CA ILE A 118 1.29 7.90 1.34
C ILE A 118 0.51 9.21 1.25
N SER A 119 -0.64 9.30 1.92
CA SER A 119 -1.47 10.51 1.94
C SER A 119 -0.72 11.71 2.55
N LYS A 120 0.08 11.48 3.60
CA LYS A 120 0.96 12.51 4.16
C LYS A 120 2.05 12.94 3.18
N ARG A 121 2.62 12.03 2.38
CA ARG A 121 3.57 12.39 1.33
C ARG A 121 2.90 13.25 0.25
N LEU A 122 1.70 12.88 -0.20
CA LEU A 122 0.92 13.66 -1.16
C LEU A 122 0.64 15.08 -0.62
N PHE A 123 0.30 15.21 0.66
CA PHE A 123 0.11 16.51 1.32
C PHE A 123 1.38 17.37 1.38
N VAL A 124 2.55 16.75 1.54
CA VAL A 124 3.83 17.48 1.48
C VAL A 124 4.10 17.97 0.05
N ILE A 125 3.79 17.14 -0.96
CA ILE A 125 3.93 17.52 -2.37
C ILE A 125 2.98 18.67 -2.71
N SER A 126 1.72 18.63 -2.24
CA SER A 126 0.73 19.68 -2.52
C SER A 126 1.14 21.05 -2.00
N LYS A 127 1.93 21.09 -0.92
CA LYS A 127 2.45 22.34 -0.33
C LYS A 127 3.76 22.81 -0.95
N SER A 128 4.39 21.99 -1.79
CA SER A 128 5.69 22.32 -2.36
C SER A 128 5.54 23.27 -3.56
N ASN A 129 6.17 24.45 -3.47
CA ASN A 129 6.18 25.45 -4.54
C ASN A 129 7.44 25.32 -5.43
N LEU A 130 7.74 24.10 -5.89
CA LEU A 130 8.92 23.86 -6.72
C LEU A 130 8.65 24.31 -8.16
N PHE A 131 8.94 25.60 -8.44
CA PHE A 131 8.90 26.16 -9.79
C PHE A 131 9.79 25.32 -10.74
N GLY A 132 9.26 24.98 -11.91
CA GLY A 132 9.97 24.21 -12.95
C GLY A 132 9.96 22.68 -12.77
N LYS A 133 9.50 22.14 -11.64
CA LYS A 133 9.45 20.67 -11.38
C LYS A 133 8.04 20.08 -11.29
N GLN A 134 7.04 20.81 -11.78
CA GLN A 134 5.63 20.39 -11.69
C GLN A 134 5.37 19.04 -12.39
N VAL A 135 6.03 18.79 -13.52
CA VAL A 135 5.88 17.52 -14.25
C VAL A 135 6.45 16.34 -13.45
N GLU A 136 7.63 16.50 -12.85
CA GLU A 136 8.24 15.47 -11.98
C GLU A 136 7.40 15.20 -10.72
N LEU A 137 6.82 16.25 -10.13
CA LEU A 137 5.95 16.11 -8.97
C LEU A 137 4.61 15.46 -9.35
N GLN A 138 4.06 15.76 -10.53
CA GLN A 138 2.83 15.14 -10.99
C GLN A 138 3.04 13.63 -11.23
N SER A 139 4.14 13.23 -11.87
CA SER A 139 4.44 11.79 -12.03
C SER A 139 4.68 11.10 -10.69
N GLU A 140 5.26 11.80 -9.70
CA GLU A 140 5.34 11.31 -8.31
C GLU A 140 3.95 11.11 -7.70
N VAL A 141 3.04 12.07 -7.85
CA VAL A 141 1.64 11.97 -7.39
C VAL A 141 0.93 10.79 -8.03
N ASP A 142 1.01 10.64 -9.35
CA ASP A 142 0.34 9.56 -10.08
C ASP A 142 0.86 8.20 -9.63
N SER A 143 2.19 8.06 -9.50
CA SER A 143 2.84 6.85 -8.98
C SER A 143 2.38 6.48 -7.57
N LEU A 144 2.19 7.47 -6.69
CA LEU A 144 1.70 7.27 -5.33
C LEU A 144 0.20 6.93 -5.28
N ILE A 145 -0.62 7.52 -6.15
CA ILE A 145 -2.04 7.14 -6.24
C ILE A 145 -2.18 5.70 -6.77
N HIS A 146 -1.38 5.31 -7.76
CA HIS A 146 -1.30 3.92 -8.20
C HIS A 146 -0.87 2.97 -7.07
N GLU A 147 -0.01 3.42 -6.16
CA GLU A 147 0.40 2.64 -5.01
C GLU A 147 -0.74 2.44 -4.00
N VAL A 148 -1.62 3.44 -3.82
CA VAL A 148 -2.87 3.30 -3.04
C VAL A 148 -3.74 2.18 -3.62
N ASP A 149 -3.99 2.19 -4.93
CA ASP A 149 -4.80 1.15 -5.58
C ASP A 149 -4.15 -0.23 -5.54
N ARG A 150 -2.81 -0.28 -5.62
CA ARG A 150 -2.05 -1.53 -5.45
C ARG A 150 -2.24 -2.10 -4.05
N ILE A 151 -2.11 -1.26 -3.01
CA ILE A 151 -2.32 -1.67 -1.61
C ILE A 151 -3.76 -2.15 -1.42
N ALA A 152 -4.75 -1.41 -1.93
CA ALA A 152 -6.15 -1.82 -1.85
C ALA A 152 -6.41 -3.18 -2.51
N SER A 153 -5.75 -3.44 -3.65
CA SER A 153 -5.89 -4.70 -4.40
C SER A 153 -5.15 -5.87 -3.76
N GLN A 154 -3.99 -5.63 -3.14
CA GLN A 154 -3.19 -6.66 -2.47
C GLN A 154 -3.61 -6.90 -1.01
N ALA A 155 -4.48 -6.05 -0.45
CA ALA A 155 -5.03 -6.24 0.87
C ALA A 155 -6.00 -7.44 0.87
N GLU A 156 -5.42 -8.63 1.00
CA GLU A 156 -6.13 -9.90 1.03
C GLU A 156 -5.79 -10.71 2.29
N PHE A 157 -6.74 -11.52 2.75
CA PHE A 157 -6.51 -12.51 3.79
C PHE A 157 -7.37 -13.74 3.51
N ASN A 158 -6.73 -14.91 3.34
CA ASN A 158 -7.40 -16.15 2.93
C ASN A 158 -8.35 -15.92 1.73
N ASP A 159 -7.83 -15.33 0.65
CA ASP A 159 -8.57 -14.98 -0.58
C ASP A 159 -9.70 -13.96 -0.43
N MET A 160 -9.93 -13.42 0.78
CA MET A 160 -10.88 -12.35 1.02
C MET A 160 -10.22 -11.00 0.77
N ARG A 161 -10.82 -10.16 -0.08
CA ARG A 161 -10.37 -8.79 -0.33
C ARG A 161 -10.87 -7.87 0.77
N LEU A 162 -9.95 -7.28 1.53
CA LEU A 162 -10.28 -6.51 2.73
C LEU A 162 -10.80 -5.11 2.38
N PHE A 163 -10.27 -4.47 1.34
CA PHE A 163 -10.59 -3.08 0.97
C PHE A 163 -11.43 -2.92 -0.29
N ALA A 164 -11.97 -4.01 -0.84
CA ALA A 164 -12.82 -3.97 -2.03
C ALA A 164 -14.24 -3.45 -1.75
N GLY A 165 -14.65 -3.36 -0.48
CA GLY A 165 -16.00 -2.98 -0.06
C GLY A 165 -16.91 -4.14 0.30
N ASP A 166 -16.43 -5.38 0.14
CA ASP A 166 -17.18 -6.59 0.48
C ASP A 166 -17.60 -6.63 1.96
N PHE A 167 -16.83 -5.99 2.85
CA PHE A 167 -17.08 -5.91 4.29
C PHE A 167 -17.50 -4.51 4.77
N ALA A 168 -17.88 -3.61 3.86
CA ALA A 168 -18.36 -2.27 4.22
C ALA A 168 -19.70 -2.34 4.98
N LYS A 169 -20.04 -1.27 5.70
CA LYS A 169 -21.27 -1.21 6.52
C LYS A 169 -22.55 -1.52 5.73
N ASP A 170 -22.63 -1.00 4.51
CA ASP A 170 -23.78 -1.16 3.62
C ASP A 170 -23.53 -2.23 2.53
N SER A 171 -22.55 -3.12 2.75
CA SER A 171 -22.26 -4.21 1.83
C SER A 171 -23.42 -5.19 1.75
N ARG A 172 -23.75 -5.61 0.53
CA ARG A 172 -24.73 -6.67 0.25
C ARG A 172 -24.07 -8.04 0.05
N VAL A 173 -22.73 -8.09 0.08
CA VAL A 173 -21.95 -9.27 -0.29
C VAL A 173 -21.62 -10.10 0.96
N ALA A 174 -20.98 -9.49 1.95
CA ALA A 174 -20.50 -10.19 3.13
C ALA A 174 -20.55 -9.32 4.40
N SER A 175 -20.48 -9.98 5.55
CA SER A 175 -20.34 -9.35 6.85
C SER A 175 -19.25 -10.04 7.65
N LEU A 176 -18.42 -9.28 8.35
CA LEU A 176 -17.38 -9.84 9.19
C LEU A 176 -17.86 -9.94 10.64
N TRP A 177 -17.76 -11.13 11.21
CA TRP A 177 -18.06 -11.42 12.60
C TRP A 177 -16.79 -11.88 13.31
N MET A 178 -16.58 -11.36 14.51
CA MET A 178 -15.45 -11.74 15.34
C MET A 178 -15.90 -12.22 16.70
N ILE A 179 -15.11 -13.11 17.30
CA ILE A 179 -15.35 -13.64 18.63
C ILE A 179 -14.44 -12.89 19.60
N HIS A 180 -14.98 -12.41 20.71
CA HIS A 180 -14.15 -11.78 21.74
C HIS A 180 -13.46 -12.86 22.61
N GLN A 181 -12.13 -12.78 22.77
CA GLN A 181 -11.33 -13.82 23.42
C GLN A 181 -11.78 -14.14 24.86
N SER A 182 -12.15 -13.11 25.62
CA SER A 182 -12.49 -13.24 27.04
C SER A 182 -13.98 -13.58 27.29
N LYS A 183 -14.88 -13.04 26.46
CA LYS A 183 -16.34 -13.07 26.72
C LYS A 183 -17.11 -14.07 25.84
N GLY A 184 -16.52 -14.54 24.73
CA GLY A 184 -17.20 -15.38 23.75
C GLY A 184 -18.31 -14.68 22.97
N GLU A 185 -18.52 -13.38 23.20
CA GLU A 185 -19.50 -12.56 22.48
C GLU A 185 -19.08 -12.36 21.03
N LEU A 186 -20.05 -12.39 20.13
CA LEU A 186 -19.87 -12.10 18.72
C LEU A 186 -20.03 -10.60 18.46
N SER A 187 -19.00 -9.96 17.94
CA SER A 187 -19.05 -8.58 17.48
C SER A 187 -19.02 -8.52 15.96
N ARG A 188 -19.89 -7.69 15.37
CA ARG A 188 -19.83 -7.40 13.94
C ARG A 188 -18.82 -6.30 13.70
N VAL A 189 -17.93 -6.53 12.75
CA VAL A 189 -16.88 -5.59 12.35
C VAL A 189 -17.11 -5.24 10.89
N TRP A 190 -16.86 -3.98 10.54
CA TRP A 190 -16.88 -3.52 9.16
C TRP A 190 -15.46 -3.17 8.71
N ILE A 191 -15.21 -3.12 7.43
CA ILE A 191 -13.98 -2.56 6.84
C ILE A 191 -14.41 -1.70 5.65
N ALA A 192 -14.11 -0.40 5.69
CA ALA A 192 -14.47 0.48 4.59
C ALA A 192 -13.56 0.26 3.35
N THR A 193 -14.08 0.67 2.19
CA THR A 193 -13.33 0.66 0.93
C THR A 193 -12.21 1.70 0.95
N MET A 194 -10.98 1.28 0.62
CA MET A 194 -9.77 2.13 0.67
C MET A 194 -9.10 2.32 -0.70
N THR A 195 -9.87 2.22 -1.78
CA THR A 195 -9.38 2.50 -3.15
C THR A 195 -9.14 3.99 -3.36
N SER A 196 -8.32 4.36 -4.36
CA SER A 196 -8.06 5.75 -4.71
C SER A 196 -9.35 6.53 -4.98
N LYS A 197 -10.31 5.87 -5.64
CA LYS A 197 -11.64 6.43 -5.93
C LYS A 197 -12.47 6.65 -4.67
N SER A 198 -12.47 5.69 -3.74
CA SER A 198 -13.18 5.81 -2.46
C SER A 198 -12.62 6.93 -1.59
N LEU A 199 -11.30 7.11 -1.64
CA LEU A 199 -10.59 8.17 -0.91
C LEU A 199 -10.64 9.53 -1.61
N GLY A 200 -11.25 9.64 -2.79
CA GLY A 200 -11.34 10.90 -3.54
C GLY A 200 -10.02 11.37 -4.15
N LEU A 201 -9.05 10.48 -4.33
CA LEU A 201 -7.75 10.75 -4.96
C LEU A 201 -7.79 10.64 -6.50
N THR A 202 -8.86 10.05 -7.04
CA THR A 202 -9.17 9.99 -8.46
C THR A 202 -10.58 10.51 -8.70
N THR A 203 -10.82 11.07 -9.89
CA THR A 203 -12.17 11.50 -10.27
C THR A 203 -13.07 10.29 -10.55
N VAL A 204 -14.37 10.51 -10.65
CA VAL A 204 -15.34 9.45 -10.98
C VAL A 204 -15.03 8.80 -12.33
N GLU A 205 -14.48 9.59 -13.25
CA GLU A 205 -14.01 9.22 -14.60
C GLU A 205 -12.67 8.47 -14.58
N GLY A 206 -11.99 8.40 -13.44
CA GLY A 206 -10.69 7.73 -13.28
C GLY A 206 -9.48 8.63 -13.55
N ASN A 207 -9.68 9.93 -13.77
CA ASN A 207 -8.58 10.88 -13.96
C ASN A 207 -7.89 11.16 -12.61
N TYR A 208 -6.56 11.21 -12.62
CA TYR A 208 -5.78 11.58 -11.44
C TYR A 208 -6.00 13.04 -11.08
N LEU A 209 -5.96 13.34 -9.78
CA LEU A 209 -5.97 14.73 -9.35
C LEU A 209 -4.68 15.42 -9.82
N THR A 210 -4.86 16.54 -10.50
CA THR A 210 -3.76 17.36 -10.99
C THR A 210 -3.33 18.38 -9.96
N LEU A 211 -2.02 18.61 -9.81
CA LEU A 211 -1.45 19.67 -8.96
C LEU A 211 -1.83 21.08 -9.43
N SER A 212 -2.39 21.24 -10.64
CA SER A 212 -2.86 22.51 -11.19
C SER A 212 -3.91 23.20 -10.31
N ASN A 213 -4.72 22.43 -9.56
CA ASN A 213 -5.65 22.96 -8.58
C ASN A 213 -5.26 22.52 -7.16
N ALA A 214 -4.23 23.18 -6.61
CA ALA A 214 -3.64 22.84 -5.32
C ALA A 214 -4.65 22.86 -4.16
N ASN A 215 -5.62 23.79 -4.16
CA ASN A 215 -6.61 23.91 -3.09
C ASN A 215 -7.56 22.71 -3.06
N LEU A 216 -8.09 22.30 -4.22
CA LEU A 216 -8.94 21.12 -4.32
C LEU A 216 -8.15 19.85 -3.97
N PHE A 217 -6.93 19.74 -4.48
CA PHE A 217 -6.05 18.60 -4.21
C PHE A 217 -5.77 18.45 -2.71
N GLN A 218 -5.41 19.55 -2.03
CA GLN A 218 -5.16 19.56 -0.59
C GLN A 218 -6.41 19.15 0.19
N LYS A 219 -7.57 19.71 -0.15
CA LYS A 219 -8.85 19.37 0.51
C LYS A 219 -9.16 17.87 0.41
N ASN A 220 -9.01 17.29 -0.77
CA ASN A 220 -9.27 15.86 -0.98
C ASN A 220 -8.30 14.99 -0.19
N ILE A 221 -7.02 15.37 -0.10
CA ILE A 221 -6.04 14.64 0.71
C ILE A 221 -6.34 14.75 2.21
N GLU A 222 -6.75 15.92 2.69
CA GLU A 222 -7.16 16.11 4.09
C GLU A 222 -8.36 15.22 4.43
N GLU A 223 -9.35 15.15 3.55
CA GLU A 223 -10.49 14.25 3.70
C GLU A 223 -10.07 12.78 3.69
N ALA A 224 -9.20 12.37 2.77
CA ALA A 224 -8.65 11.01 2.73
C ALA A 224 -7.93 10.64 4.03
N ILE A 225 -7.09 11.55 4.56
CA ILE A 225 -6.37 11.35 5.83
C ILE A 225 -7.37 11.15 6.98
N ASN A 226 -8.42 11.97 7.04
CA ASN A 226 -9.43 11.87 8.09
C ASN A 226 -10.16 10.53 8.02
N ARG A 227 -10.63 10.12 6.83
CA ARG A 227 -11.27 8.81 6.62
C ARG A 227 -10.38 7.64 7.02
N ILE A 228 -9.09 7.68 6.64
CA ILE A 228 -8.14 6.63 7.03
C ILE A 228 -7.98 6.58 8.56
N ASN A 229 -7.89 7.73 9.23
CA ASN A 229 -7.73 7.78 10.68
C ASN A 229 -8.98 7.30 11.43
N GLU A 230 -10.17 7.68 10.98
CA GLU A 230 -11.44 7.18 11.54
C GLU A 230 -11.50 5.66 11.47
N GLU A 231 -11.14 5.10 10.31
CA GLU A 231 -11.13 3.67 10.08
C GLU A 231 -10.06 2.96 10.92
N ARG A 232 -8.88 3.55 11.10
CA ARG A 232 -7.86 3.03 12.03
C ARG A 232 -8.36 2.98 13.46
N GLN A 233 -8.97 4.05 13.96
CA GLN A 233 -9.52 4.11 15.31
C GLN A 233 -10.61 3.05 15.51
N ARG A 234 -11.50 2.90 14.51
CA ARG A 234 -12.58 1.92 14.53
C ARG A 234 -12.08 0.47 14.55
N ILE A 235 -11.01 0.16 13.83
CA ILE A 235 -10.40 -1.18 13.86
C ILE A 235 -9.61 -1.39 15.16
N GLN A 236 -8.93 -0.37 15.68
CA GLN A 236 -8.20 -0.46 16.95
C GLN A 236 -9.14 -0.74 18.12
N SER A 237 -10.28 -0.05 18.19
CA SER A 237 -11.27 -0.25 19.27
C SER A 237 -11.89 -1.65 19.29
N VAL A 238 -11.73 -2.41 18.21
CA VAL A 238 -12.21 -3.79 18.09
C VAL A 238 -11.16 -4.79 18.60
N LEU A 239 -9.89 -4.40 18.61
CA LEU A 239 -8.77 -5.21 19.10
C LEU A 239 -8.51 -5.01 20.59
N ASP A 240 -8.84 -3.83 21.13
CA ASP A 240 -8.74 -3.49 22.55
C ASP A 240 -9.86 -4.15 23.38
#